data_AF-A0A936IY92-F1
#
_entry.id   AF-A0A936IY92-F1
#
_cell.length_a   1.000
_cell.length_b   1.000
_cell.length_c   1.000
_cell.angle_alpha   90.00
_cell.angle_beta   90.00
_cell.angle_gamma   90.00
#
_symmetry.space_group_name_H-M   'P 1'
#
loop_
_entity.id
_entity.type
_entity.pdbx_description
1 polymer ?
#
loop_
_entity_poly.entity_id
_entity_poly.type
_entity_poly.pdbx_seq_one_letter_code
_entity_poly.pdbx_strand_id
1 'polypeptide(L)'
;MPSTEHPGTIRMVTMFNGEVREVPADSVPENRRFVYFKDGTEVSSPEEANEAVPVVETRMLSLDSRGNLVPPEEAAKVRIEEFGPEGRPLRWTVMTK
;
A
#
# COMPACT_ATOMS: atom_id res chain seq x y z
N MET A 1 -17.79 -10.21 -9.09
CA MET A 1 -16.61 -9.59 -8.48
C MET A 1 -15.94 -10.62 -7.58
N PRO A 2 -14.60 -10.70 -7.52
CA PRO A 2 -13.90 -11.56 -6.56
C PRO A 2 -14.33 -11.20 -5.13
N SER A 3 -14.84 -12.18 -4.39
CA SER A 3 -15.38 -12.01 -3.02
C SER A 3 -14.28 -12.26 -1.97
N THR A 4 -13.16 -11.55 -2.08
CA THR A 4 -12.09 -11.67 -1.08
C THR A 4 -12.39 -10.70 0.06
N GLU A 5 -12.62 -11.24 1.25
CA GLU A 5 -12.77 -10.41 2.45
C GLU A 5 -11.41 -9.87 2.89
N HIS A 6 -11.41 -8.65 3.39
CA HIS A 6 -10.20 -8.08 3.99
C HIS A 6 -9.99 -8.69 5.39
N PRO A 7 -8.75 -9.03 5.81
CA PRO A 7 -8.46 -9.57 7.14
C PRO A 7 -8.68 -8.59 8.32
N GLY A 8 -9.37 -7.47 8.11
CA GLY A 8 -9.78 -6.53 9.16
C GLY A 8 -8.82 -5.40 9.50
N THR A 9 -7.51 -5.55 9.30
CA THR A 9 -6.50 -4.53 9.69
C THR A 9 -5.45 -4.32 8.61
N ILE A 10 -5.00 -3.08 8.46
CA ILE A 10 -3.85 -2.70 7.62
C ILE A 10 -2.75 -2.16 8.54
N ARG A 11 -1.53 -2.66 8.36
CA ARG A 11 -0.35 -2.21 9.08
C ARG A 11 0.36 -1.10 8.31
N MET A 12 0.40 0.11 8.84
CA MET A 12 1.13 1.24 8.26
C MET A 12 2.49 1.36 8.94
N VAL A 13 3.57 1.31 8.16
CA VAL A 13 4.95 1.34 8.65
C VAL A 13 5.67 2.57 8.10
N THR A 14 6.14 3.44 9.00
CA THR A 14 7.01 4.57 8.63
C THR A 14 8.46 4.09 8.64
N MET A 15 9.06 3.93 7.47
CA MET A 15 10.40 3.32 7.34
C MET A 15 11.53 4.20 7.88
N PHE A 16 11.30 5.51 8.06
CA PHE A 16 12.29 6.41 8.63
C PHE A 16 12.59 6.11 10.11
N ASN A 17 11.56 5.96 10.93
CA ASN A 17 11.67 5.78 12.38
C ASN A 17 11.23 4.38 12.85
N GLY A 18 10.74 3.52 11.96
CA GLY A 18 10.23 2.20 12.27
C GLY A 18 8.87 2.20 12.99
N GLU A 19 8.17 3.35 13.03
CA GLU A 19 6.86 3.46 13.64
C GLU A 19 5.85 2.57 12.92
N VAL A 20 5.07 1.83 13.69
CA VAL A 20 4.02 0.95 13.19
C VAL A 20 2.68 1.41 13.75
N ARG A 21 1.72 1.62 12.86
CA ARG A 21 0.34 1.93 13.21
C ARG A 21 -0.58 0.90 12.56
N GLU A 22 -1.48 0.33 13.34
CA GLU A 22 -2.55 -0.51 12.83
C GLU A 22 -3.80 0.33 12.60
N VAL A 23 -4.40 0.20 11.41
CA VAL A 23 -5.66 0.86 11.07
C VAL A 23 -6.70 -0.18 10.69
N PRO A 24 -7.96 -0.07 11.17
CA PRO A 24 -9.03 -0.93 10.71
C PRO A 24 -9.23 -0.75 9.21
N ALA A 25 -9.36 -1.85 8.48
CA ALA A 25 -9.52 -1.82 7.03
C ALA A 25 -10.75 -0.98 6.63
N ASP A 26 -11.85 -1.10 7.37
CA ASP A 26 -13.09 -0.35 7.10
C ASP A 26 -12.98 1.16 7.34
N SER A 27 -11.91 1.62 7.97
CA SER A 27 -11.58 3.05 8.06
C SER A 27 -10.87 3.58 6.80
N VAL A 28 -10.51 2.69 5.88
CA VAL A 28 -9.78 2.98 4.64
C VAL A 28 -10.70 2.86 3.43
N PRO A 29 -10.67 3.81 2.47
CA PRO A 29 -11.45 3.71 1.24
C PRO A 29 -11.23 2.38 0.49
N GLU A 30 -12.28 1.84 -0.11
CA GLU A 30 -12.24 0.53 -0.81
C GLU A 30 -11.15 0.44 -1.88
N ASN A 31 -10.92 1.51 -2.64
CA ASN A 31 -9.86 1.61 -3.66
C ASN A 31 -8.43 1.58 -3.08
N ARG A 32 -8.29 1.57 -1.76
CA ARG A 32 -7.03 1.42 -1.01
C ARG A 32 -7.01 0.17 -0.14
N ARG A 33 -8.14 -0.54 -0.01
CA ARG A 33 -8.23 -1.82 0.70
C ARG A 33 -7.80 -3.00 -0.17
N PHE A 34 -7.93 -2.88 -1.49
CA PHE A 34 -7.62 -3.96 -2.42
C PHE A 34 -6.82 -3.45 -3.62
N VAL A 35 -5.97 -4.33 -4.13
CA VAL A 35 -5.38 -4.22 -5.47
C VAL A 35 -5.98 -5.32 -6.35
N TYR A 36 -6.45 -4.93 -7.52
CA TYR A 36 -7.19 -5.81 -8.43
C TYR A 36 -6.29 -6.26 -9.56
N PHE A 37 -6.31 -7.56 -9.86
CA PHE A 37 -5.52 -8.13 -10.93
C PHE A 37 -6.40 -8.86 -11.94
N LYS A 38 -6.01 -8.76 -13.22
CA LYS A 38 -6.49 -9.59 -14.32
C LYS A 38 -5.30 -10.29 -14.94
N ASP A 39 -5.24 -11.61 -14.81
CA ASP A 39 -4.17 -12.44 -15.39
C ASP A 39 -2.76 -11.96 -14.95
N GLY A 40 -2.63 -11.57 -13.68
CA GLY A 40 -1.39 -11.05 -13.08
C GLY A 40 -1.09 -9.58 -13.36
N THR A 41 -1.93 -8.87 -14.12
CA THR A 41 -1.77 -7.43 -14.40
C THR A 41 -2.71 -6.60 -13.53
N GLU A 42 -2.20 -5.55 -12.88
CA GLU A 42 -3.04 -4.64 -12.08
C GLU A 42 -4.07 -3.94 -12.99
N VAL A 43 -5.33 -3.92 -12.57
CA VAL A 43 -6.44 -3.23 -13.24
C VAL A 43 -7.12 -2.25 -12.29
N SER A 44 -7.65 -1.16 -12.83
CA SER A 44 -8.31 -0.12 -12.02
C SER A 44 -9.75 -0.48 -11.63
N SER A 45 -10.39 -1.41 -12.36
CA SER A 45 -11.79 -1.78 -12.16
C SER A 45 -11.92 -3.16 -11.50
N PRO A 46 -12.66 -3.29 -10.38
CA PRO A 46 -12.97 -4.59 -9.77
C PRO A 46 -13.73 -5.53 -10.70
N GLU A 47 -14.49 -4.99 -11.67
CA GLU A 47 -15.30 -5.77 -12.62
C GLU A 47 -14.45 -6.47 -13.68
N GLU A 48 -13.28 -5.89 -13.98
CA GLU A 48 -12.35 -6.43 -14.98
C GLU A 48 -11.41 -7.49 -14.38
N ALA A 49 -11.34 -7.56 -13.06
CA ALA A 49 -10.40 -8.38 -12.32
C ALA A 49 -10.88 -9.83 -12.13
N ASN A 50 -9.95 -10.78 -12.22
CA ASN A 50 -10.18 -12.16 -11.79
C ASN A 50 -9.61 -12.45 -10.39
N GLU A 51 -8.85 -11.51 -9.83
CA GLU A 51 -8.28 -11.57 -8.49
C GLU A 51 -8.39 -10.21 -7.78
N ALA A 52 -8.73 -10.23 -6.50
CA ALA A 52 -8.62 -9.08 -5.61
C ALA A 52 -7.74 -9.46 -4.43
N VAL A 53 -6.69 -8.68 -4.18
CA VAL A 53 -5.74 -8.94 -3.10
C VAL A 53 -5.88 -7.85 -2.04
N PRO A 54 -6.19 -8.20 -0.78
CA PRO A 54 -6.31 -7.20 0.28
C PRO A 54 -4.94 -6.60 0.60
N VAL A 55 -4.90 -5.30 0.86
CA VAL A 55 -3.69 -4.59 1.30
C VAL A 55 -3.58 -4.72 2.82
N VAL A 56 -2.63 -5.52 3.31
CA VAL A 56 -2.47 -5.75 4.76
C VAL A 56 -1.30 -4.98 5.36
N GLU A 57 -0.38 -4.48 4.54
CA GLU A 57 0.72 -3.63 4.98
C GLU A 57 1.00 -2.51 3.96
N THR A 58 1.26 -1.31 4.47
CA THR A 58 1.70 -0.16 3.70
C THR A 58 2.98 0.39 4.31
N ARG A 59 4.05 0.46 3.53
CA ARG A 59 5.32 1.05 3.96
C ARG A 59 5.48 2.43 3.35
N MET A 60 5.79 3.40 4.19
CA MET A 60 6.05 4.78 3.80
C MET A 60 7.53 5.08 3.92
N LEU A 61 8.17 5.40 2.79
CA LEU A 61 9.56 5.79 2.69
C LEU A 61 9.65 7.27 2.34
N SER A 62 10.03 8.08 3.31
CA SER A 62 10.34 9.50 3.15
C SER A 62 11.79 9.63 2.69
N LEU A 63 12.02 10.10 1.46
CA LEU A 63 13.33 10.10 0.82
C LEU A 63 13.76 11.51 0.42
N ASP A 64 15.05 11.83 0.65
CA ASP A 64 15.67 13.05 0.12
C ASP A 64 15.93 12.94 -1.40
N SER A 65 16.52 13.99 -1.98
CA SER A 65 16.87 14.03 -3.41
C SER A 65 17.96 13.02 -3.81
N ARG A 66 18.71 12.49 -2.85
CA ARG A 66 19.77 11.48 -3.02
C ARG A 66 19.26 10.05 -2.78
N GLY A 67 18.01 9.89 -2.31
CA GLY A 67 17.40 8.60 -2.01
C GLY A 67 17.65 8.09 -0.59
N ASN A 68 18.13 8.91 0.33
CA ASN A 68 18.29 8.54 1.74
C ASN A 68 16.96 8.68 2.49
N LEU A 69 16.73 7.78 3.45
CA LEU A 69 15.61 7.93 4.39
C LEU A 69 15.83 9.15 5.29
N VAL A 70 14.84 10.04 5.32
CA VAL A 70 14.84 11.29 6.09
C VAL A 70 13.48 11.48 6.77
N PRO A 71 13.37 12.36 7.79
CA PRO A 71 12.07 12.73 8.33
C PRO A 71 11.09 13.18 7.23
N PRO A 72 9.78 12.91 7.35
CA PRO A 72 8.78 13.30 6.36
C PRO A 72 8.80 14.78 5.98
N GLU A 73 9.15 15.67 6.90
CA GLU A 73 9.29 17.11 6.70
C GLU A 73 10.42 17.47 5.72
N GLU A 74 11.51 16.71 5.72
CA GLU A 74 12.70 16.89 4.87
C GLU A 74 12.62 16.10 3.55
N ALA A 75 11.60 15.25 3.38
CA ALA A 75 11.45 14.40 2.22
C ALA A 75 11.20 15.22 0.94
N ALA A 76 12.02 14.96 -0.09
CA ALA A 76 11.78 15.43 -1.45
C ALA A 76 10.76 14.55 -2.19
N LYS A 77 10.69 13.28 -1.83
CA LYS A 77 9.71 12.31 -2.35
C LYS A 77 9.28 11.33 -1.27
N VAL A 78 8.04 10.86 -1.36
CA VAL A 78 7.50 9.78 -0.54
C VAL A 78 7.20 8.60 -1.44
N ARG A 79 7.82 7.46 -1.18
CA ARG A 79 7.45 6.19 -1.80
C ARG A 79 6.53 5.42 -0.86
N ILE A 80 5.40 4.99 -1.37
CA ILE A 80 4.47 4.10 -0.70
C ILE A 80 4.60 2.74 -1.35
N GLU A 81 4.80 1.70 -0.55
CA GLU A 81 4.79 0.31 -1.01
C GLU A 81 3.64 -0.42 -0.30
N GLU A 82 2.81 -1.13 -1.05
CA GLU A 82 1.67 -1.86 -0.53
C GLU A 82 1.88 -3.37 -0.69
N PHE A 83 1.51 -4.11 0.35
CA PHE A 83 1.71 -5.54 0.46
C PHE A 83 0.40 -6.24 0.83
N GLY A 84 0.20 -7.40 0.24
CA GLY A 84 -0.86 -8.33 0.57
C GLY A 84 -0.43 -9.36 1.62
N PRO A 85 -1.30 -10.34 1.92
CA PRO A 85 -1.00 -11.43 2.84
C PRO A 85 0.34 -12.10 2.53
N GLU A 86 1.00 -12.62 3.57
CA GLU A 86 2.32 -13.27 3.48
C GLU A 86 3.45 -12.38 2.91
N GLY A 87 3.23 -11.06 2.88
CA GLY A 87 4.21 -10.10 2.37
C GLY A 87 4.27 -10.01 0.84
N ARG A 88 3.22 -10.46 0.13
CA ARG A 88 3.14 -10.34 -1.33
C ARG A 88 3.23 -8.87 -1.76
N PRO A 89 4.22 -8.44 -2.56
CA PRO A 89 4.25 -7.08 -3.08
C PRO A 89 3.08 -6.88 -4.06
N LEU A 90 2.34 -5.77 -3.91
CA LEU A 90 1.18 -5.46 -4.76
C LEU A 90 1.48 -4.32 -5.72
N ARG A 91 1.77 -3.14 -5.17
CA ARG A 91 2.13 -1.95 -5.96
C ARG A 91 3.00 -1.00 -5.16
N TRP A 92 3.56 -0.03 -5.86
CA TRP A 92 4.22 1.09 -5.22
C TRP A 92 3.89 2.38 -5.97
N THR A 93 3.84 3.47 -5.20
CA THR A 93 3.55 4.81 -5.71
C THR A 93 4.62 5.75 -5.23
N VAL A 94 5.06 6.68 -6.07
CA VAL A 94 5.96 7.77 -5.68
C VAL A 94 5.21 9.09 -5.79
N MET A 95 5.23 9.85 -4.71
CA MET A 95 4.74 11.22 -4.65
C MET A 95 5.94 12.13 -4.47
N THR A 96 6.14 13.07 -5.38
CA THR A 96 7.12 14.15 -5.23
C THR A 96 6.43 15.33 -4.54
N LYS A 97 7.13 15.97 -3.60
CA LYS A 97 6.67 17.24 -3.02
C LYS A 97 6.93 18.40 -3.97
#